data_AF-A0A806J384-F1
#
_entry.id   AF-A0A806J384-F1
#
_cell.length_a   1.000
_cell.length_b   1.000
_cell.length_c   1.000
_cell.angle_alpha   90.00
_cell.angle_beta   90.00
_cell.angle_gamma   90.00
#
_symmetry.space_group_name_H-M   'P 1'
#
loop_
_entity.id
_entity.type
_entity.pdbx_description
1 polymer ?
#
loop_
_entity_poly.entity_id
_entity_poly.type
_entity_poly.pdbx_seq_one_letter_code
_entity_poly.pdbx_strand_id
1 'polypeptide(L)'
;MKGRKKIYAIFKPKLEQKDAKLAKEIADRFQDVNVLLAKKTGLQMLRRSFSYASGVESKTGQFDAGLLFISFQKDPQQFITIQNSLGNIDKMNEYITHIGSGLFACFAGVKDENDYLGKSLFEQL
;
A
#
# COMPACT_ATOMS: atom_id res chain seq x y z
N MET A 1 12.84 -29.35 -22.82
CA MET A 1 13.18 -27.89 -22.85
C MET A 1 13.08 -27.21 -24.24
N LYS A 2 13.17 -27.89 -25.39
CA LYS A 2 13.19 -27.25 -26.74
C LYS A 2 11.83 -26.67 -27.23
N GLY A 3 10.69 -27.21 -26.80
CA GLY A 3 9.35 -26.80 -27.28
C GLY A 3 8.86 -25.44 -26.76
N ARG A 4 9.06 -25.13 -25.47
CA ARG A 4 8.62 -23.85 -24.86
C ARG A 4 9.34 -22.64 -25.46
N LYS A 5 10.64 -22.77 -25.77
CA LYS A 5 11.43 -21.71 -26.43
C LYS A 5 10.94 -21.45 -27.87
N LYS A 6 10.49 -22.48 -28.60
CA LYS A 6 9.90 -22.33 -29.94
C LYS A 6 8.57 -21.59 -29.91
N ILE A 7 7.67 -21.96 -28.98
CA ILE A 7 6.38 -21.26 -28.83
C ILE A 7 6.60 -19.80 -28.44
N TYR A 8 7.49 -19.52 -27.48
CA TYR A 8 7.79 -18.14 -27.11
C TYR A 8 8.35 -17.33 -28.29
N ALA A 9 9.26 -17.89 -29.09
CA ALA A 9 9.78 -17.19 -30.28
C ALA A 9 8.72 -16.89 -31.35
N ILE A 10 7.69 -17.74 -31.49
CA ILE A 10 6.57 -17.53 -32.43
C ILE A 10 5.67 -16.38 -31.95
N PHE A 11 5.44 -16.27 -30.65
CA PHE A 11 4.54 -15.27 -30.08
C PHE A 11 5.24 -13.97 -29.64
N LYS A 12 6.57 -13.99 -29.47
CA LYS A 12 7.39 -12.84 -29.08
C LYS A 12 7.12 -11.57 -29.91
N PRO A 13 7.02 -11.62 -31.26
CA PRO A 13 6.75 -10.42 -32.04
C PRO A 13 5.37 -9.81 -31.76
N LYS A 14 4.37 -10.65 -31.44
CA LYS A 14 3.02 -10.19 -31.05
C LYS A 14 2.96 -9.70 -29.61
N LEU A 15 3.73 -10.30 -28.71
CA LEU A 15 3.82 -9.89 -27.30
C LEU A 15 4.57 -8.56 -27.13
N GLU A 16 5.55 -8.29 -27.98
CA GLU A 16 6.37 -7.06 -27.94
C GLU A 16 5.79 -5.93 -28.82
N GLN A 17 4.70 -6.18 -29.55
CA GLN A 17 4.02 -5.17 -30.34
C GLN A 17 3.34 -4.17 -29.40
N LYS A 18 4.04 -3.08 -29.09
CA LYS A 18 3.48 -1.94 -28.37
C LYS A 18 2.50 -1.20 -29.27
N ASP A 19 1.24 -1.57 -29.20
CA ASP A 19 0.17 -0.71 -29.71
C ASP A 19 0.13 0.56 -28.85
N ALA A 20 0.51 1.70 -29.43
CA ALA A 20 0.59 2.99 -28.74
C ALA A 20 -0.79 3.45 -28.22
N LYS A 21 -1.88 3.05 -28.90
CA LYS A 21 -3.25 3.37 -28.48
C LYS A 21 -3.64 2.53 -27.27
N LEU A 22 -3.39 1.23 -27.33
CA LEU A 22 -3.62 0.33 -26.19
C LEU A 22 -2.73 0.71 -24.98
N ALA A 23 -1.48 1.07 -25.21
CA ALA A 23 -0.55 1.51 -24.16
C ALA A 23 -1.04 2.81 -23.49
N LYS A 24 -1.58 3.75 -24.28
CA LYS A 24 -2.18 4.98 -23.75
C LYS A 24 -3.47 4.68 -22.99
N GLU A 25 -4.35 3.82 -23.51
CA GLU A 25 -5.59 3.43 -22.82
C GLU A 25 -5.29 2.69 -21.50
N ILE A 26 -4.31 1.79 -21.51
CA ILE A 26 -3.77 1.15 -20.31
C ILE A 26 -3.27 2.23 -19.35
N ALA A 27 -2.37 3.11 -19.79
CA ALA A 27 -1.82 4.17 -18.93
C ALA A 27 -2.92 5.05 -18.31
N ASP A 28 -3.90 5.47 -19.09
CA ASP A 28 -5.03 6.29 -18.62
C ASP A 28 -5.92 5.52 -17.63
N ARG A 29 -6.21 4.23 -17.88
CA ARG A 29 -6.95 3.38 -16.92
C ARG A 29 -6.20 3.16 -15.61
N PHE A 30 -4.88 3.13 -15.67
CA PHE A 30 -4.00 2.89 -14.53
C PHE A 30 -3.64 4.17 -13.76
N GLN A 31 -3.92 5.37 -14.29
CA GLN A 31 -3.59 6.65 -13.65
C GLN A 31 -4.24 6.84 -12.27
N ASP A 32 -5.38 6.19 -12.05
CA ASP A 32 -6.20 6.27 -10.83
C ASP A 32 -5.96 5.06 -9.89
N VAL A 33 -4.97 4.22 -10.19
CA VAL A 33 -4.67 3.03 -9.39
C VAL A 33 -3.72 3.42 -8.27
N ASN A 34 -4.08 3.01 -7.05
CA ASN A 34 -3.31 3.13 -5.81
C ASN A 34 -1.79 3.09 -5.95
N VAL A 35 -1.26 2.07 -6.62
CA VAL A 35 0.20 1.84 -6.73
C VAL A 35 0.87 2.96 -7.54
N LEU A 36 0.20 3.51 -8.54
CA LEU A 36 0.74 4.56 -9.39
C LEU A 36 0.54 5.94 -8.79
N LEU A 37 -0.60 6.20 -8.13
CA LEU A 37 -0.83 7.42 -7.36
C LEU A 37 0.21 7.54 -6.23
N ALA A 38 0.48 6.46 -5.49
CA ALA A 38 1.53 6.46 -4.49
C ALA A 38 2.90 6.83 -5.08
N LYS A 39 3.24 6.30 -6.27
CA LYS A 39 4.48 6.65 -6.99
C LYS A 39 4.54 8.10 -7.45
N LYS A 40 3.40 8.73 -7.80
CA LYS A 40 3.35 10.14 -8.24
C LYS A 40 3.84 11.10 -7.16
N THR A 41 3.64 10.78 -5.88
CA THR A 41 4.08 11.64 -4.77
C THR A 41 5.60 11.70 -4.61
N GLY A 42 6.34 10.74 -5.20
CA GLY A 42 7.80 10.61 -4.99
C GLY A 42 8.19 10.18 -3.57
N LEU A 43 7.22 9.94 -2.69
CA LEU A 43 7.44 9.56 -1.31
C LEU A 43 7.40 8.04 -1.16
N GLN A 44 8.19 7.53 -0.20
CA GLN A 44 8.23 6.13 0.14
C GLN A 44 7.74 5.90 1.56
N MET A 45 7.10 4.74 1.75
CA MET A 45 6.53 4.34 3.02
C MET A 45 6.63 2.82 3.15
N LEU A 46 7.05 2.35 4.33
CA LEU A 46 7.14 0.94 4.64
C LEU A 46 5.78 0.45 5.11
N ARG A 47 5.14 -0.43 4.34
CA ARG A 47 3.83 -1.01 4.69
C ARG A 47 4.01 -2.40 5.28
N ARG A 48 3.42 -2.64 6.44
CA ARG A 48 3.39 -3.95 7.12
C ARG A 48 1.97 -4.27 7.58
N SER A 49 1.07 -4.29 6.61
CA SER A 49 -0.36 -4.50 6.85
C SER A 49 -0.69 -5.98 7.06
N PHE A 50 -1.81 -6.25 7.74
CA PHE A 50 -2.35 -7.59 7.96
C PHE A 50 -3.81 -7.65 7.51
N SER A 51 -4.22 -8.74 6.87
CA SER A 51 -5.63 -8.98 6.58
C SER A 51 -6.34 -9.44 7.85
N TYR A 52 -7.59 -9.03 8.03
CA TYR A 52 -8.43 -9.52 9.10
C TYR A 52 -9.77 -10.00 8.54
N ALA A 53 -10.38 -10.96 9.23
CA ALA A 53 -11.73 -11.43 8.98
C ALA A 53 -12.34 -11.81 10.33
N SER A 54 -13.32 -11.03 10.77
CA SER A 54 -13.99 -11.14 12.07
C SER A 54 -15.45 -11.57 11.90
N GLY A 55 -15.69 -12.49 10.97
CA GLY A 55 -17.01 -13.07 10.72
C GLY A 55 -17.95 -12.15 9.95
N VAL A 56 -19.23 -12.21 10.28
CA VAL A 56 -20.30 -11.46 9.63
C VAL A 56 -20.96 -10.57 10.66
N GLU A 57 -21.12 -9.29 10.33
CA GLU A 57 -21.82 -8.33 11.18
C GLU A 57 -23.29 -8.73 11.29
N SER A 58 -23.73 -9.00 12.52
CA SER A 58 -25.07 -9.48 12.86
C SER A 58 -26.19 -8.56 12.38
N LYS A 59 -25.94 -7.26 12.28
CA LYS A 59 -26.94 -6.24 11.92
C LYS A 59 -27.09 -6.02 10.41
N THR A 60 -25.99 -6.11 9.66
CA THR A 60 -25.96 -5.77 8.22
C THR A 60 -25.80 -6.99 7.32
N GLY A 61 -25.39 -8.14 7.87
CA GLY A 61 -25.05 -9.33 7.10
C GLY A 61 -23.78 -9.17 6.25
N GLN A 62 -23.03 -8.07 6.43
CA GLN A 62 -21.78 -7.83 5.71
C GLN A 62 -20.64 -8.62 6.36
N PHE A 63 -19.70 -9.09 5.55
CA PHE A 63 -18.45 -9.65 6.06
C PHE A 63 -17.64 -8.54 6.72
N ASP A 64 -17.32 -8.71 8.00
CA ASP A 64 -16.36 -7.86 8.68
C ASP A 64 -14.95 -8.35 8.35
N ALA A 65 -14.49 -7.98 7.16
CA ALA A 65 -13.19 -8.34 6.65
C ALA A 65 -12.54 -7.13 5.98
N GLY A 66 -11.23 -7.04 6.12
CA GLY A 66 -10.50 -5.89 5.60
C GLY A 66 -9.01 -5.98 5.86
N LEU A 67 -8.41 -4.80 5.99
CA LEU A 67 -6.97 -4.64 6.14
C LEU A 67 -6.66 -3.79 7.37
N LEU A 68 -5.92 -4.36 8.31
CA LEU A 68 -5.19 -3.60 9.31
C LEU A 68 -4.00 -2.96 8.62
N PHE A 69 -4.21 -1.74 8.12
CA PHE A 69 -3.17 -0.99 7.43
C PHE A 69 -2.19 -0.40 8.46
N ILE A 70 -0.95 -0.89 8.44
CA ILE A 70 0.13 -0.36 9.29
C ILE A 70 1.26 0.10 8.37
N SER A 71 1.78 1.29 8.65
CA SER A 71 2.93 1.83 7.95
C SER A 71 3.92 2.50 8.89
N PHE A 72 5.19 2.49 8.48
CA PHE A 72 6.29 3.15 9.18
C PHE A 72 6.93 4.19 8.27
N GLN A 73 7.11 5.37 8.84
CA GLN A 73 7.60 6.58 8.20
C GLN A 73 8.40 7.39 9.22
N LYS A 74 9.37 8.17 8.73
CA LYS A 74 10.17 9.05 9.61
C LYS A 74 9.36 10.27 10.05
N ASP A 75 8.50 10.74 9.17
CA ASP A 75 7.61 11.88 9.39
C ASP A 75 6.17 11.49 9.00
N PRO A 76 5.17 11.68 9.88
CA PRO A 76 3.76 11.48 9.56
C PRO A 76 3.29 12.20 8.28
N GLN A 77 3.90 13.33 7.91
CA GLN A 77 3.61 14.06 6.67
C GLN A 77 3.74 13.20 5.41
N GLN A 78 4.60 12.18 5.44
CA GLN A 78 4.74 11.23 4.33
C GLN A 78 3.45 10.46 4.08
N PHE A 79 2.82 9.94 5.14
CA PHE A 79 1.55 9.23 5.04
C PHE A 79 0.42 10.17 4.63
N ILE A 80 0.35 11.37 5.23
CA ILE A 80 -0.70 12.36 4.95
C ILE A 80 -0.69 12.76 3.47
N THR A 81 0.50 13.05 2.92
CA THR A 81 0.63 13.44 1.52
C THR A 81 0.20 12.33 0.57
N ILE A 82 0.61 11.08 0.85
CA ILE A 82 0.20 9.91 0.06
C ILE A 82 -1.31 9.70 0.17
N GLN A 83 -1.86 9.68 1.38
CA GLN A 83 -3.28 9.44 1.61
C GLN A 83 -4.15 10.52 0.98
N ASN A 84 -3.76 11.80 1.02
CA ASN A 84 -4.48 12.88 0.35
C ASN A 84 -4.43 12.74 -1.18
N SER A 85 -3.31 12.28 -1.73
CA SER A 85 -3.21 11.99 -3.17
C SER A 85 -4.13 10.82 -3.58
N LEU A 86 -4.38 9.87 -2.70
CA LEU A 86 -5.29 8.74 -2.93
C LEU A 86 -6.75 9.14 -2.72
N GLY A 87 -7.09 9.81 -1.63
CA GLY A 87 -8.45 10.19 -1.26
C GLY A 87 -9.18 11.00 -2.34
N ASN A 88 -8.46 11.80 -3.12
CA ASN A 88 -9.05 12.66 -4.15
C ASN A 88 -9.27 11.97 -5.51
N ILE A 89 -8.57 10.87 -5.81
CA ILE A 89 -8.45 10.36 -7.20
C ILE A 89 -8.60 8.82 -7.29
N ASP A 90 -8.49 8.10 -6.18
CA ASP A 90 -8.39 6.65 -6.20
C ASP A 90 -9.74 5.93 -6.31
N LYS A 91 -9.86 5.06 -7.32
CA LYS A 91 -11.04 4.22 -7.54
C LYS A 91 -11.25 3.15 -6.48
N MET A 92 -10.22 2.80 -5.70
CA MET A 92 -10.38 1.83 -4.62
C MET A 92 -11.28 2.36 -3.49
N ASN A 93 -11.43 3.68 -3.36
CA ASN A 93 -12.25 4.31 -2.33
C ASN A 93 -13.73 3.89 -2.40
N GLU A 94 -14.23 3.43 -3.54
CA GLU A 94 -15.59 2.89 -3.67
C GLU A 94 -15.77 1.53 -2.96
N TYR A 95 -14.68 0.80 -2.71
CA TYR A 95 -14.69 -0.57 -2.20
C TYR A 95 -14.13 -0.70 -0.79
N ILE A 96 -13.60 0.39 -0.21
CA ILE A 96 -13.02 0.39 1.13
C ILE A 96 -13.57 1.55 1.96
N THR A 97 -13.74 1.30 3.25
CA THR A 97 -14.09 2.34 4.21
C THR A 97 -13.05 2.36 5.32
N HIS A 98 -12.50 3.54 5.62
CA HIS A 98 -11.63 3.73 6.78
C HIS A 98 -12.50 3.81 8.05
N ILE A 99 -12.47 2.75 8.86
CA ILE A 99 -13.28 2.66 10.09
C ILE A 99 -12.51 3.05 11.37
N GLY A 100 -11.19 3.18 11.29
CA GLY A 100 -10.34 3.52 12.42
C GLY A 100 -8.98 4.04 11.99
N SER A 101 -8.34 4.82 12.86
CA SER A 101 -7.02 5.42 12.63
C SER A 101 -6.27 5.57 13.96
N GLY A 102 -4.94 5.53 13.89
CA GLY A 102 -4.06 5.78 15.03
C GLY A 102 -2.68 6.23 14.55
N LEU A 103 -2.06 7.14 15.31
CA LEU A 103 -0.71 7.62 15.06
C LEU A 103 0.11 7.45 16.35
N PHE A 104 1.25 6.77 16.22
CA PHE A 104 2.10 6.41 17.35
C PHE A 104 3.55 6.75 17.05
N ALA A 105 4.29 7.17 18.08
CA ALA A 105 5.74 7.29 18.01
C ALA A 105 6.37 5.90 18.28
N CYS A 106 7.17 5.40 17.34
CA CYS A 106 7.97 4.19 17.56
C CYS A 106 9.33 4.59 18.14
N PHE A 107 9.57 4.24 19.40
CA PHE A 107 10.86 4.51 20.06
C PHE A 107 11.99 3.68 19.46
N ALA A 108 13.22 4.14 19.70
CA ALA A 108 14.41 3.37 19.37
C ALA A 108 14.42 2.01 20.11
N GLY A 109 15.08 1.03 19.50
CA GLY A 109 15.27 -0.27 20.14
C GLY A 109 16.11 -0.18 21.40
N VAL A 110 15.86 -1.11 22.32
CA VAL A 110 16.63 -1.30 23.56
C VAL A 110 18.04 -1.77 23.23
N LYS A 111 19.06 -1.13 23.81
CA LYS A 111 20.47 -1.42 23.53
C LYS A 111 21.08 -2.51 24.40
N ASP A 112 20.80 -2.48 25.70
CA ASP A 112 21.38 -3.36 26.71
C ASP A 112 20.43 -3.61 27.88
N GLU A 113 20.87 -4.39 28.85
CA GLU A 113 20.13 -4.76 30.07
C GLU A 113 19.77 -3.59 30.99
N ASN A 114 20.41 -2.43 30.84
CA ASN A 114 20.11 -1.22 31.61
C ASN A 114 19.26 -0.22 30.80
N ASP A 115 18.82 -0.60 29.60
CA ASP A 115 18.01 0.22 28.71
C ASP A 115 16.56 -0.31 28.65
N TYR A 116 15.61 0.57 28.33
CA TYR A 116 14.21 0.21 28.16
C TYR A 116 13.52 1.10 27.10
N LEU A 117 12.43 0.59 26.52
CA LEU A 117 11.71 1.32 25.47
C LEU A 117 11.25 2.70 25.98
N GLY A 118 11.67 3.74 25.28
CA GLY A 118 11.31 5.13 25.62
C GLY A 118 12.12 5.74 26.76
N LYS A 119 13.18 5.08 27.26
CA LYS A 119 14.05 5.60 28.33
C LYS A 119 14.44 7.07 28.12
N SER A 120 14.90 7.42 26.92
CA SER A 120 15.29 8.78 26.57
C SER A 120 14.16 9.82 26.69
N LEU A 121 12.91 9.41 26.52
CA LEU A 121 11.74 10.29 26.68
C LEU A 121 11.37 10.44 28.15
N PHE A 122 11.37 9.33 28.90
CA PHE A 122 10.93 9.33 30.29
C PHE A 122 11.93 9.96 31.26
N GLU A 123 13.23 9.89 30.97
CA GLU A 123 14.27 10.53 31.79
C GLU A 123 14.44 12.04 31.51
N GLN A 124 13.75 12.57 30.49
CA GLN A 124 13.72 14.01 30.17
C GLN A 124 12.53 14.74 30.81
N LEU A 125 11.61 14.00 31.43
CA LEU A 125 10.44 14.51 32.16
C LEU A 125 10.75 14.61 33.65
#